data_AF-A0A2G4R4Q5-F1
#
_entry.id   AF-A0A2G4R4Q5-F1
#
_cell.length_a   1.000
_cell.length_b   1.000
_cell.length_c   1.000
_cell.angle_alpha   90.00
_cell.angle_beta   90.00
_cell.angle_gamma   90.00
#
_symmetry.space_group_name_H-M   'P 1'
#
loop_
_entity.id
_entity.type
_entity.pdbx_description
1 polymer ?
#
loop_
_entity_poly.entity_id
_entity_poly.type
_entity_poly.pdbx_seq_one_letter_code
_entity_poly.pdbx_strand_id
1 'polypeptide(L)'
;GVNSIPSHLCVAYDFILSIQNNSLECKKAWDYLPQFLPQSSIESKAFFIKITVDFFALNDRSFFSYGASVVLTTIHNHFEDSFAALTYMNIFSHYFKNNIFGNKYLKSGKRFALTISGALRGKNWLDRINKIVANFGFEADVFFFTWDREYDWIGLGGSPHWAHRMFSNIPNFFNYCPEEIHTWSGLCENFPNIFQILTQQRFKRLNINKIKLIDNLVAFSVENEEEFCNKFGLDGSTNLQKMWYGKYRLLQMLEEYEVKHNFKYDFILNVRPDGILEKFCDFSHFEKMLPMDLSVSLGGEGVNDCCVAGKANVMKFFLSIWQLALDNKHIDMFASAPHRMGTHYMPHYLFMLEGIRIVKPFLNLDIIKAFDPKEFVLPNFEKALEKDCEITPLKGDKLKKSLEFFDYFQGLFGEKEERFFTGAVERVSSHLSYKLGLAMIRNSKSFWGYMKLPYILMSIKIAHQEEQKNMQEKIKYGYKAQILALELYDDYEEALKIKEFLSYKLGEALIKAHKNMWRGGLLKFWLIDSKRIVREFKKKV
;
A
#
# COMPACT_ATOMS: atom_id res chain seq x y z
N GLY A 1 -40.07 65.29 -24.27
CA GLY A 1 -38.61 65.18 -24.08
C GLY A 1 -38.26 63.71 -24.19
N VAL A 2 -37.46 63.34 -25.19
CA VAL A 2 -36.98 61.96 -25.33
C VAL A 2 -35.95 61.74 -24.23
N ASN A 3 -36.23 60.85 -23.28
CA ASN A 3 -35.23 60.42 -22.31
C ASN A 3 -34.06 59.80 -23.10
N SER A 4 -32.90 60.45 -23.07
CA SER A 4 -31.68 59.91 -23.69
C SER A 4 -31.39 58.55 -23.08
N ILE A 5 -31.22 57.52 -23.92
CA ILE A 5 -30.84 56.19 -23.46
C ILE A 5 -29.51 56.29 -22.72
N PRO A 6 -29.38 55.76 -21.48
CA PRO A 6 -28.12 55.75 -20.76
C PRO A 6 -26.99 55.14 -21.58
N SER A 7 -25.82 55.79 -21.60
CA SER A 7 -24.67 55.38 -22.41
C SER A 7 -24.23 53.93 -22.18
N HIS A 8 -24.31 53.45 -20.93
CA HIS A 8 -23.96 52.06 -20.60
C HIS A 8 -24.90 51.02 -21.24
N LEU A 9 -26.18 51.35 -21.47
CA LEU A 9 -27.12 50.45 -22.17
C LEU A 9 -26.83 50.39 -23.67
N CYS A 10 -26.41 51.51 -24.27
CA CYS A 10 -25.95 51.52 -25.66
C CYS A 10 -24.68 50.65 -25.83
N VAL A 11 -23.74 50.76 -24.88
CA VAL A 11 -22.53 49.92 -24.83
C VAL A 11 -22.88 48.44 -24.68
N ALA A 12 -23.84 48.10 -23.81
CA ALA A 12 -24.31 46.73 -23.61
C ALA A 12 -24.90 46.13 -24.89
N TYR A 13 -25.74 46.89 -25.59
CA TYR A 13 -26.37 46.47 -26.84
C TYR A 13 -25.33 46.22 -27.95
N ASP A 14 -24.40 47.15 -28.13
CA ASP A 14 -23.33 47.04 -29.13
C ASP A 14 -22.38 45.86 -28.84
N PHE A 15 -22.07 45.63 -27.56
CA PHE A 15 -21.31 44.46 -27.10
C PHE A 15 -22.00 43.14 -27.47
N ILE A 16 -23.30 42.99 -27.15
CA ILE A 16 -24.06 41.78 -27.45
C ILE A 16 -24.16 41.55 -28.97
N LEU A 17 -24.45 42.60 -29.75
CA LEU A 17 -24.48 42.52 -31.21
C LEU A 17 -23.13 42.08 -31.79
N SER A 18 -22.03 42.61 -31.26
CA SER A 18 -20.68 42.24 -31.72
C SER A 18 -20.37 40.76 -31.45
N ILE A 19 -20.85 40.20 -30.32
CA ILE A 19 -20.72 38.78 -30.03
C ILE A 19 -21.58 37.93 -30.99
N GLN A 20 -22.85 38.31 -31.21
CA GLN A 20 -23.75 37.59 -32.10
C GLN A 20 -23.21 37.51 -33.54
N ASN A 21 -22.53 38.57 -33.99
CA ASN A 21 -21.92 38.65 -35.31
C ASN A 21 -20.49 38.09 -35.36
N ASN A 22 -19.97 37.53 -34.25
CA ASN A 22 -18.60 37.06 -34.10
C ASN A 22 -17.53 38.11 -34.51
N SER A 23 -17.82 39.38 -34.23
CA SER A 23 -17.03 40.54 -34.67
C SER A 23 -16.43 41.35 -33.52
N LEU A 24 -16.57 40.87 -32.27
CA LEU A 24 -16.03 41.56 -31.09
C LEU A 24 -14.50 41.46 -31.05
N GLU A 25 -13.83 42.62 -31.20
CA GLU A 25 -12.37 42.75 -31.09
C GLU A 25 -11.93 42.94 -29.63
N CYS A 26 -10.75 42.41 -29.27
CA CYS A 26 -10.17 42.54 -27.93
C CYS A 26 -10.13 43.99 -27.42
N LYS A 27 -9.68 44.93 -28.26
CA LYS A 27 -9.60 46.35 -27.88
C LYS A 27 -10.97 46.94 -27.55
N LYS A 28 -11.97 46.69 -28.39
CA LYS A 28 -13.35 47.16 -28.16
C LYS A 28 -13.92 46.58 -26.87
N ALA A 29 -13.70 45.28 -26.61
CA ALA A 29 -14.11 44.67 -25.35
C ALA A 29 -13.47 45.37 -24.13
N TRP A 30 -12.17 45.68 -24.20
CA TRP A 30 -11.49 46.44 -23.14
C TRP A 30 -11.99 47.86 -22.96
N ASP A 31 -12.47 48.51 -24.02
CA ASP A 31 -13.07 49.85 -23.93
C ASP A 31 -14.48 49.80 -23.32
N TYR A 32 -15.26 48.74 -23.57
CA TYR A 32 -16.61 48.58 -23.03
C TYR A 32 -16.64 48.23 -21.53
N LEU A 33 -15.73 47.37 -21.07
CA LEU A 33 -15.76 46.83 -19.70
C LEU A 33 -15.71 47.93 -18.61
N PRO A 34 -14.80 48.92 -18.64
CA PRO A 34 -14.77 50.01 -17.66
C PRO A 34 -15.98 50.95 -17.72
N GLN A 35 -16.66 51.04 -18.87
CA GLN A 35 -17.84 51.90 -19.03
C GLN A 35 -19.11 51.22 -18.53
N PHE A 36 -19.22 49.91 -18.77
CA PHE A 36 -20.42 49.14 -18.43
C PHE A 36 -20.39 48.62 -16.99
N LEU A 37 -19.27 48.03 -16.56
CA LEU A 37 -19.21 47.30 -15.28
C LEU A 37 -19.53 48.18 -14.07
N PRO A 38 -18.97 49.39 -13.87
CA PRO A 38 -19.23 50.18 -12.66
C PRO A 38 -20.70 50.54 -12.43
N GLN A 39 -21.49 50.69 -13.50
CA GLN A 39 -22.89 51.14 -13.46
C GLN A 39 -23.89 49.98 -13.44
N SER A 40 -23.42 48.73 -13.50
CA SER A 40 -24.25 47.54 -13.68
C SER A 40 -24.53 46.81 -12.37
N SER A 41 -25.65 46.09 -12.31
CA SER A 41 -25.95 45.16 -11.20
C SER A 41 -24.91 44.02 -11.15
N ILE A 42 -24.87 43.30 -10.03
CA ILE A 42 -23.95 42.17 -9.86
C ILE A 42 -24.24 41.07 -10.89
N GLU A 43 -25.51 40.80 -11.18
CA GLU A 43 -25.95 39.81 -12.17
C GLU A 43 -25.53 40.21 -13.59
N SER A 44 -25.69 41.49 -13.94
CA SER A 44 -25.23 42.00 -15.24
C SER A 44 -23.71 41.94 -15.37
N LYS A 45 -22.96 42.32 -14.32
CA LYS A 45 -21.50 42.15 -14.29
C LYS A 45 -21.10 40.68 -14.51
N ALA A 46 -21.77 39.73 -13.85
CA ALA A 46 -21.49 38.31 -13.96
C ALA A 46 -21.73 37.78 -15.38
N PHE A 47 -22.88 38.15 -15.97
CA PHE A 47 -23.24 37.79 -17.34
C PHE A 47 -22.20 38.31 -18.34
N PHE A 48 -21.81 39.58 -18.22
CA PHE A 48 -20.83 40.17 -19.13
C PHE A 48 -19.46 39.52 -19.01
N ILE A 49 -18.96 39.29 -17.79
CA ILE A 49 -17.66 38.61 -17.60
C ILE A 49 -17.69 37.20 -18.20
N LYS A 50 -18.73 36.41 -17.90
CA LYS A 50 -18.88 35.05 -18.44
C LYS A 50 -18.80 35.06 -19.97
N ILE A 51 -19.68 35.83 -20.61
CA ILE A 51 -19.79 35.85 -22.06
C ILE A 51 -18.49 36.36 -22.71
N THR A 52 -17.86 37.38 -22.13
CA THR A 52 -16.58 37.90 -22.62
C THR A 52 -15.50 36.82 -22.56
N VAL A 53 -15.34 36.17 -21.40
CA VAL A 53 -14.32 35.14 -21.18
C VAL A 53 -14.54 33.95 -22.09
N ASP A 54 -15.77 33.43 -22.17
CA ASP A 54 -16.11 32.28 -22.99
C ASP A 54 -15.89 32.59 -24.49
N PHE A 55 -16.29 33.78 -24.95
CA PHE A 55 -16.09 34.22 -26.33
C PHE A 55 -14.62 34.27 -26.72
N PHE A 56 -13.77 34.90 -25.91
CA PHE A 56 -12.34 35.05 -26.23
C PHE A 56 -11.53 33.79 -25.98
N ALA A 57 -11.97 32.88 -25.10
CA ALA A 57 -11.35 31.56 -24.96
C ALA A 57 -11.44 30.74 -26.25
N LEU A 58 -12.53 30.92 -27.01
CA LEU A 58 -12.79 30.22 -28.27
C LEU A 58 -12.21 30.93 -29.50
N ASN A 59 -12.24 32.27 -29.53
CA ASN A 59 -11.93 33.04 -30.74
C ASN A 59 -10.53 33.66 -30.72
N ASP A 60 -10.31 34.67 -29.88
CA ASP A 60 -9.04 35.40 -29.80
C ASP A 60 -8.47 35.38 -28.37
N ARG A 61 -7.54 34.44 -28.14
CA ARG A 61 -6.92 34.24 -26.83
C ARG A 61 -6.01 35.40 -26.43
N SER A 62 -5.64 36.31 -27.33
CA SER A 62 -4.79 37.46 -26.99
C SER A 62 -5.43 38.38 -25.95
N PHE A 63 -6.77 38.36 -25.87
CA PHE A 63 -7.59 39.02 -24.84
C PHE A 63 -7.05 38.79 -23.43
N PHE A 64 -6.63 37.57 -23.12
CA PHE A 64 -6.12 37.20 -21.80
C PHE A 64 -4.72 37.73 -21.49
N SER A 65 -4.21 38.73 -22.22
CA SER A 65 -2.88 39.33 -21.99
C SER A 65 -2.98 40.79 -21.59
N TYR A 66 -3.52 41.63 -22.48
CA TYR A 66 -3.71 43.08 -22.26
C TYR A 66 -5.01 43.31 -21.50
N GLY A 67 -5.06 44.27 -20.56
CA GLY A 67 -6.31 44.69 -19.89
C GLY A 67 -6.88 43.75 -18.82
N ALA A 68 -6.31 42.54 -18.65
CA ALA A 68 -6.78 41.53 -17.69
C ALA A 68 -7.07 42.08 -16.29
N SER A 69 -6.34 43.12 -15.86
CA SER A 69 -6.57 43.81 -14.59
C SER A 69 -8.02 44.27 -14.38
N VAL A 70 -8.73 44.76 -15.39
CA VAL A 70 -10.12 45.24 -15.21
C VAL A 70 -11.06 44.08 -14.89
N VAL A 71 -10.97 42.98 -15.63
CA VAL A 71 -11.80 41.79 -15.37
C VAL A 71 -11.40 41.15 -14.05
N LEU A 72 -10.10 40.94 -13.79
CA LEU A 72 -9.62 40.37 -12.53
C LEU A 72 -9.98 41.23 -11.32
N THR A 73 -9.88 42.56 -11.41
CA THR A 73 -10.30 43.49 -10.34
C THR A 73 -11.81 43.45 -10.13
N THR A 74 -12.60 43.33 -11.22
CA THR A 74 -14.06 43.21 -11.09
C THR A 74 -14.45 41.87 -10.46
N ILE A 75 -13.77 40.79 -10.85
CA ILE A 75 -13.91 39.46 -10.22
C ILE A 75 -13.60 39.57 -8.72
N HIS A 76 -12.46 40.15 -8.36
CA HIS A 76 -12.03 40.31 -6.98
C HIS A 76 -13.00 41.17 -6.16
N ASN A 77 -13.42 42.34 -6.66
CA ASN A 77 -14.21 43.29 -5.88
C ASN A 77 -15.70 42.94 -5.75
N HIS A 78 -16.23 42.07 -6.61
CA HIS A 78 -17.68 41.85 -6.71
C HIS A 78 -18.11 40.38 -6.70
N PHE A 79 -17.18 39.45 -6.88
CA PHE A 79 -17.49 38.02 -6.99
C PHE A 79 -16.65 37.15 -6.06
N GLU A 80 -15.99 37.76 -5.07
CA GLU A 80 -15.18 37.06 -4.06
C GLU A 80 -15.97 35.89 -3.44
N ASP A 81 -15.29 34.76 -3.23
CA ASP A 81 -15.83 33.51 -2.71
C ASP A 81 -16.89 32.78 -3.57
N SER A 82 -17.20 33.25 -4.79
CA SER A 82 -18.06 32.49 -5.71
C SER A 82 -17.27 31.45 -6.52
N PHE A 83 -17.87 30.27 -6.75
CA PHE A 83 -17.30 29.25 -7.65
C PHE A 83 -17.05 29.80 -9.07
N ALA A 84 -17.89 30.73 -9.52
CA ALA A 84 -17.76 31.39 -10.81
C ALA A 84 -16.49 32.25 -10.88
N ALA A 85 -16.19 33.04 -9.84
CA ALA A 85 -14.96 33.83 -9.76
C ALA A 85 -13.72 32.94 -9.87
N LEU A 86 -13.65 31.87 -9.07
CA LEU A 86 -12.54 30.90 -9.12
C LEU A 86 -12.36 30.31 -10.52
N THR A 87 -13.47 29.93 -11.16
CA THR A 87 -13.47 29.37 -12.52
C THR A 87 -12.86 30.35 -13.53
N TYR A 88 -13.32 31.61 -13.56
CA TYR A 88 -12.83 32.60 -14.52
C TYR A 88 -11.40 33.05 -14.21
N MET A 89 -11.01 33.16 -12.94
CA MET A 89 -9.62 33.43 -12.55
C MET A 89 -8.67 32.34 -13.05
N ASN A 90 -9.08 31.08 -12.98
CA ASN A 90 -8.30 29.94 -13.49
C ASN A 90 -8.16 29.98 -15.01
N ILE A 91 -9.24 30.30 -15.74
CA ILE A 91 -9.21 30.46 -17.20
C ILE A 91 -8.26 31.60 -17.60
N PHE A 92 -8.38 32.77 -16.95
CA PHE A 92 -7.48 33.90 -17.18
C PHE A 92 -6.03 33.52 -16.91
N SER A 93 -5.75 32.93 -15.76
CA SER A 93 -4.39 32.53 -15.38
C SER A 93 -3.78 31.54 -16.39
N HIS A 94 -4.59 30.59 -16.89
CA HIS A 94 -4.16 29.63 -17.89
C HIS A 94 -3.76 30.30 -19.21
N TYR A 95 -4.65 31.09 -19.81
CA TYR A 95 -4.38 31.73 -21.10
C TYR A 95 -3.35 32.85 -20.99
N PHE A 96 -3.38 33.67 -19.93
CA PHE A 96 -2.36 34.69 -19.66
C PHE A 96 -0.96 34.07 -19.64
N LYS A 97 -0.81 32.97 -18.90
CA LYS A 97 0.45 32.24 -18.83
C LYS A 97 0.90 31.74 -20.20
N ASN A 98 0.00 31.11 -20.96
CA ASN A 98 0.31 30.59 -22.29
C ASN A 98 0.67 31.72 -23.28
N ASN A 99 0.01 32.87 -23.21
CA ASN A 99 0.29 34.00 -24.10
C ASN A 99 1.64 34.66 -23.80
N ILE A 100 1.97 34.83 -22.52
CA ILE A 100 3.23 35.47 -22.09
C ILE A 100 4.43 34.54 -22.29
N PHE A 101 4.32 33.29 -21.85
CA PHE A 101 5.45 32.37 -21.93
C PHE A 101 5.51 31.60 -23.26
N GLY A 102 4.39 31.39 -23.95
CA GLY A 102 4.34 30.52 -25.13
C GLY A 102 4.85 29.11 -24.79
N ASN A 103 5.84 28.65 -25.57
CA ASN A 103 6.55 27.39 -25.32
C ASN A 103 7.79 27.54 -24.41
N LYS A 104 7.98 28.72 -23.81
CA LYS A 104 9.10 28.98 -22.88
C LYS A 104 8.68 28.62 -21.46
N TYR A 105 9.65 28.24 -20.64
CA TYR A 105 9.41 27.90 -19.24
C TYR A 105 10.40 28.63 -18.35
N LEU A 106 10.03 28.84 -17.09
CA LEU A 106 10.97 29.33 -16.10
C LEU A 106 12.03 28.26 -15.87
N LYS A 107 13.31 28.64 -15.97
CA LYS A 107 14.43 27.75 -15.66
C LYS A 107 14.27 27.24 -14.23
N SER A 108 14.39 25.94 -14.05
CA SER A 108 14.42 25.28 -12.74
C SER A 108 15.84 24.76 -12.47
N GLY A 109 16.20 24.56 -11.21
CA GLY A 109 17.43 23.85 -10.89
C GLY A 109 17.35 22.38 -11.34
N LYS A 110 18.43 21.64 -11.12
CA LYS A 110 18.56 20.23 -11.52
C LYS A 110 18.81 19.30 -10.34
N ARG A 111 18.43 19.70 -9.12
CA ARG A 111 18.63 18.87 -7.93
C ARG A 111 17.48 17.88 -7.80
N PHE A 112 17.80 16.60 -7.99
CA PHE A 112 16.86 15.51 -7.87
C PHE A 112 17.05 14.74 -6.57
N ALA A 113 15.94 14.41 -5.91
CA ALA A 113 15.91 13.37 -4.89
C ALA A 113 15.18 12.14 -5.44
N LEU A 114 15.76 10.96 -5.26
CA LEU A 114 15.14 9.68 -5.56
C LEU A 114 14.76 8.98 -4.25
N THR A 115 13.48 8.94 -3.93
CA THR A 115 12.96 8.30 -2.72
C THR A 115 12.44 6.91 -3.05
N ILE A 116 13.00 5.90 -2.40
CA ILE A 116 12.66 4.49 -2.63
C ILE A 116 12.13 3.89 -1.33
N SER A 117 10.90 3.37 -1.34
CA SER A 117 10.32 2.72 -0.16
C SER A 117 9.48 1.49 -0.48
N GLY A 118 9.56 0.48 0.40
CA GLY A 118 8.71 -0.70 0.33
C GLY A 118 9.38 -1.96 0.85
N ALA A 119 8.68 -3.09 0.67
CA ALA A 119 9.20 -4.41 1.01
C ALA A 119 10.28 -4.86 0.01
N LEU A 120 11.36 -5.45 0.52
CA LEU A 120 12.41 -6.06 -0.29
C LEU A 120 11.99 -7.46 -0.71
N ARG A 121 11.94 -7.71 -2.02
CA ARG A 121 11.37 -8.94 -2.60
C ARG A 121 12.37 -9.58 -3.56
N GLY A 122 12.57 -10.89 -3.41
CA GLY A 122 13.50 -11.67 -4.21
C GLY A 122 14.95 -11.48 -3.78
N LYS A 123 15.82 -12.42 -4.17
CA LYS A 123 17.23 -12.41 -3.76
C LYS A 123 18.07 -11.26 -4.36
N ASN A 124 17.64 -10.70 -5.50
CA ASN A 124 18.35 -9.65 -6.24
C ASN A 124 17.79 -8.25 -6.01
N TRP A 125 17.13 -8.00 -4.88
CA TRP A 125 16.52 -6.69 -4.60
C TRP A 125 17.53 -5.54 -4.66
N LEU A 126 18.80 -5.75 -4.27
CA LEU A 126 19.83 -4.71 -4.29
C LEU A 126 20.18 -4.30 -5.73
N ASP A 127 20.51 -5.27 -6.58
CA ASP A 127 20.77 -5.06 -8.00
C ASP A 127 19.60 -4.37 -8.70
N ARG A 128 18.37 -4.71 -8.31
CA ARG A 128 17.15 -4.08 -8.83
C ARG A 128 17.07 -2.61 -8.45
N ILE A 129 17.35 -2.27 -7.19
CA ILE A 129 17.41 -0.88 -6.74
C ILE A 129 18.50 -0.11 -7.48
N ASN A 130 19.71 -0.66 -7.61
CA ASN A 130 20.80 0.01 -8.33
C ASN A 130 20.47 0.19 -9.82
N LYS A 131 19.75 -0.75 -10.45
CA LYS A 131 19.19 -0.57 -11.80
C LYS A 131 18.16 0.56 -11.86
N ILE A 132 17.31 0.74 -10.84
CA ILE A 132 16.40 1.88 -10.76
C ILE A 132 17.18 3.20 -10.74
N VAL A 133 18.21 3.30 -9.88
CA VAL A 133 19.08 4.48 -9.78
C VAL A 133 19.76 4.77 -11.12
N ALA A 134 20.35 3.75 -11.75
CA ALA A 134 21.01 3.87 -13.05
C ALA A 134 20.03 4.28 -14.16
N ASN A 135 18.86 3.64 -14.23
CA ASN A 135 17.85 3.89 -15.27
C ASN A 135 17.16 5.25 -15.11
N PHE A 136 17.17 5.83 -13.90
CA PHE A 136 16.68 7.20 -13.72
C PHE A 136 17.51 8.19 -14.54
N GLY A 137 18.80 7.94 -14.72
CA GLY A 137 19.66 8.64 -15.68
C GLY A 137 19.83 10.14 -15.42
N PHE A 138 19.62 10.57 -14.18
CA PHE A 138 19.99 11.90 -13.67
C PHE A 138 20.78 11.70 -12.37
N GLU A 139 21.71 12.61 -12.08
CA GLU A 139 22.38 12.64 -10.79
C GLU A 139 21.35 12.99 -9.71
N ALA A 140 21.15 12.06 -8.76
CA ALA A 140 20.13 12.18 -7.74
C ALA A 140 20.62 11.59 -6.42
N ASP A 141 20.32 12.31 -5.35
CA ASP A 141 20.53 11.85 -3.99
C ASP A 141 19.46 10.81 -3.65
N VAL A 142 19.89 9.61 -3.23
CA VAL A 142 18.98 8.49 -2.95
C VAL A 142 18.63 8.42 -1.46
N PHE A 143 17.33 8.43 -1.19
CA PHE A 143 16.74 8.22 0.12
C PHE A 143 16.03 6.88 0.15
N PHE A 144 16.30 6.05 1.16
CA PHE A 144 15.79 4.68 1.20
C PHE A 144 15.07 4.35 2.51
N PHE A 145 13.87 3.79 2.41
CA PHE A 145 13.14 3.26 3.56
C PHE A 145 12.70 1.82 3.32
N THR A 146 12.91 0.95 4.31
CA THR A 146 12.36 -0.41 4.26
C THR A 146 12.08 -0.98 5.65
N TRP A 147 11.45 -2.15 5.67
CA TRP A 147 11.19 -2.93 6.86
C TRP A 147 12.38 -3.84 7.18
N ASP A 148 12.44 -4.35 8.40
CA ASP A 148 13.46 -5.27 8.90
C ASP A 148 13.44 -6.69 8.27
N ARG A 149 12.85 -6.85 7.07
CA ARG A 149 12.53 -8.12 6.42
C ARG A 149 12.92 -8.12 4.93
N GLU A 150 13.49 -9.25 4.50
CA GLU A 150 13.70 -9.60 3.09
C GLU A 150 12.80 -10.78 2.74
N TYR A 151 11.92 -10.63 1.74
CA TYR A 151 10.97 -11.67 1.33
C TYR A 151 11.57 -12.56 0.24
N ASP A 152 11.78 -13.82 0.57
CA ASP A 152 12.17 -14.89 -0.37
C ASP A 152 10.96 -15.57 -1.02
N TRP A 153 9.75 -15.40 -0.44
CA TRP A 153 8.49 -15.76 -1.07
C TRP A 153 7.39 -14.75 -0.71
N ILE A 154 6.72 -14.20 -1.74
CA ILE A 154 5.79 -13.07 -1.60
C ILE A 154 4.31 -13.49 -1.54
N GLY A 155 4.04 -14.80 -1.51
CA GLY A 155 2.71 -15.34 -1.65
C GLY A 155 2.17 -15.24 -3.09
N LEU A 156 0.88 -15.53 -3.28
CA LEU A 156 0.18 -15.39 -4.56
C LEU A 156 -0.22 -13.94 -4.89
N GLY A 157 0.70 -12.99 -4.72
CA GLY A 157 0.60 -11.64 -5.30
C GLY A 157 -0.46 -10.70 -4.73
N GLY A 158 -1.21 -11.12 -3.70
CA GLY A 158 -2.20 -10.28 -3.03
C GLY A 158 -3.40 -9.88 -3.91
N SER A 159 -3.71 -10.65 -4.95
CA SER A 159 -4.83 -10.38 -5.87
C SER A 159 -5.59 -11.67 -6.21
N PRO A 160 -6.93 -11.63 -6.33
CA PRO A 160 -7.72 -12.77 -6.78
C PRO A 160 -7.25 -13.37 -8.12
N HIS A 161 -6.64 -12.56 -8.99
CA HIS A 161 -6.09 -12.96 -10.29
C HIS A 161 -4.56 -13.13 -10.22
N TRP A 162 -4.10 -13.92 -9.27
CA TRP A 162 -2.67 -14.10 -8.96
C TRP A 162 -1.82 -14.50 -10.17
N ALA A 163 -2.32 -15.42 -11.01
CA ALA A 163 -1.62 -15.93 -12.18
C ALA A 163 -1.28 -14.80 -13.15
N HIS A 164 -2.27 -13.96 -13.48
CA HIS A 164 -2.07 -12.80 -14.34
C HIS A 164 -1.19 -11.73 -13.70
N ARG A 165 -1.38 -11.47 -12.40
CA ARG A 165 -0.59 -10.43 -11.71
C ARG A 165 0.89 -10.78 -11.62
N MET A 166 1.22 -12.05 -11.46
CA MET A 166 2.60 -12.49 -11.20
C MET A 166 3.29 -13.06 -12.44
N PHE A 167 2.57 -13.75 -13.33
CA PHE A 167 3.19 -14.57 -14.38
C PHE A 167 2.79 -14.16 -15.81
N SER A 168 2.11 -13.02 -16.02
CA SER A 168 1.76 -12.59 -17.38
C SER A 168 2.96 -12.21 -18.25
N ASN A 169 4.12 -11.93 -17.65
CA ASN A 169 5.38 -11.73 -18.35
C ASN A 169 6.08 -13.04 -18.73
N ILE A 170 5.65 -14.19 -18.21
CA ILE A 170 6.27 -15.49 -18.46
C ILE A 170 5.69 -16.11 -19.74
N PRO A 171 6.52 -16.39 -20.76
CA PRO A 171 6.04 -16.96 -22.02
C PRO A 171 5.30 -18.29 -21.82
N ASN A 172 4.17 -18.45 -22.51
CA ASN A 172 3.35 -19.65 -22.52
C ASN A 172 2.78 -20.08 -21.15
N PHE A 173 2.89 -19.28 -20.09
CA PHE A 173 2.40 -19.65 -18.76
C PHE A 173 0.92 -20.08 -18.77
N PHE A 174 0.07 -19.31 -19.46
CA PHE A 174 -1.36 -19.59 -19.58
C PHE A 174 -1.69 -20.77 -20.51
N ASN A 175 -0.75 -21.28 -21.30
CA ASN A 175 -0.96 -22.51 -22.04
C ASN A 175 -0.93 -23.74 -21.11
N TYR A 176 -0.21 -23.62 -19.99
CA TYR A 176 -0.11 -24.65 -18.97
C TYR A 176 -1.07 -24.43 -17.81
N CYS A 177 -1.34 -23.17 -17.41
CA CYS A 177 -2.20 -22.85 -16.28
C CYS A 177 -3.70 -23.05 -16.59
N PRO A 178 -4.37 -24.05 -16.01
CA PRO A 178 -5.81 -24.28 -16.22
C PRO A 178 -6.66 -23.17 -15.62
N GLU A 179 -7.83 -22.92 -16.22
CA GLU A 179 -8.82 -21.95 -15.72
C GLU A 179 -9.31 -22.31 -14.30
N GLU A 180 -9.31 -23.60 -13.97
CA GLU A 180 -9.71 -24.09 -12.66
C GLU A 180 -8.83 -23.59 -11.50
N ILE A 181 -7.59 -23.14 -11.76
CA ILE A 181 -6.64 -22.78 -10.70
C ILE A 181 -5.95 -21.42 -10.88
N HIS A 182 -6.19 -20.72 -12.00
CA HIS A 182 -5.55 -19.43 -12.28
C HIS A 182 -6.07 -18.24 -11.42
N THR A 183 -7.09 -18.48 -10.58
CA THR A 183 -7.62 -17.51 -9.59
C THR A 183 -7.49 -18.06 -8.18
N TRP A 184 -7.57 -17.17 -7.18
CA TRP A 184 -7.63 -17.57 -5.77
C TRP A 184 -8.85 -18.45 -5.47
N SER A 185 -10.02 -18.14 -6.03
CA SER A 185 -11.24 -18.94 -5.80
C SER A 185 -11.05 -20.35 -6.37
N GLY A 186 -10.65 -20.44 -7.64
CA GLY A 186 -10.44 -21.72 -8.30
C GLY A 186 -9.36 -22.57 -7.61
N LEU A 187 -8.22 -21.98 -7.26
CA LEU A 187 -7.16 -22.70 -6.56
C LEU A 187 -7.61 -23.14 -5.16
N CYS A 188 -8.32 -22.29 -4.41
CA CYS A 188 -8.81 -22.64 -3.08
C CYS A 188 -9.91 -23.72 -3.12
N GLU A 189 -10.78 -23.71 -4.12
CA GLU A 189 -11.84 -24.70 -4.27
C GLU A 189 -11.30 -26.07 -4.71
N ASN A 190 -10.31 -26.08 -5.60
CA ASN A 190 -9.81 -27.32 -6.20
C ASN A 190 -8.58 -27.90 -5.49
N PHE A 191 -7.74 -27.06 -4.87
CA PHE A 191 -6.51 -27.42 -4.17
C PHE A 191 -6.30 -26.55 -2.91
N PRO A 192 -7.18 -26.69 -1.88
CA PRO A 192 -7.19 -25.81 -0.71
C PRO A 192 -5.90 -25.86 0.11
N ASN A 193 -5.22 -27.00 0.21
CA ASN A 193 -3.99 -27.10 1.00
C ASN A 193 -2.82 -26.40 0.28
N ILE A 194 -2.70 -26.56 -1.04
CA ILE A 194 -1.74 -25.82 -1.86
C ILE A 194 -2.01 -24.32 -1.78
N PHE A 195 -3.27 -23.90 -1.96
CA PHE A 195 -3.65 -22.49 -1.84
C PHE A 195 -3.15 -21.90 -0.53
N GLN A 196 -3.30 -22.64 0.57
CA GLN A 196 -2.88 -22.19 1.87
C GLN A 196 -1.36 -22.06 2.02
N ILE A 197 -0.58 -22.97 1.44
CA ILE A 197 0.89 -22.87 1.45
C ILE A 197 1.35 -21.71 0.58
N LEU A 198 0.86 -21.65 -0.67
CA LEU A 198 1.34 -20.67 -1.64
C LEU A 198 0.92 -19.23 -1.32
N THR A 199 -0.14 -19.01 -0.55
CA THR A 199 -0.55 -17.64 -0.14
C THR A 199 0.26 -17.07 1.01
N GLN A 200 0.91 -17.91 1.81
CA GLN A 200 1.69 -17.46 2.97
C GLN A 200 3.00 -16.85 2.52
N GLN A 201 3.33 -15.66 3.03
CA GLN A 201 4.60 -15.00 2.76
C GLN A 201 5.72 -15.60 3.62
N ARG A 202 6.93 -15.62 3.08
CA ARG A 202 8.13 -15.98 3.82
C ARG A 202 9.15 -14.87 3.72
N PHE A 203 9.89 -14.69 4.81
CA PHE A 203 10.90 -13.68 4.91
C PHE A 203 12.00 -14.10 5.88
N LYS A 204 13.17 -13.50 5.69
CA LYS A 204 14.30 -13.52 6.61
C LYS A 204 14.58 -12.12 7.15
N ARG A 205 15.36 -12.04 8.22
CA ARG A 205 15.84 -10.76 8.74
C ARG A 205 16.77 -10.10 7.71
N LEU A 206 16.55 -8.80 7.48
CA LEU A 206 17.33 -7.99 6.55
C LEU A 206 18.79 -7.85 7.03
N ASN A 207 19.73 -8.08 6.11
CA ASN A 207 21.12 -7.71 6.35
C ASN A 207 21.33 -6.23 6.00
N ILE A 208 21.32 -5.38 7.03
CA ILE A 208 21.44 -3.92 6.91
C ILE A 208 22.70 -3.49 6.15
N ASN A 209 23.79 -4.27 6.18
CA ASN A 209 25.02 -3.92 5.47
C ASN A 209 24.83 -3.88 3.95
N LYS A 210 23.88 -4.64 3.39
CA LYS A 210 23.57 -4.60 1.95
C LYS A 210 22.99 -3.26 1.51
N ILE A 211 22.28 -2.56 2.40
CA ILE A 211 21.65 -1.26 2.09
C ILE A 211 22.73 -0.22 1.75
N LYS A 212 23.88 -0.27 2.43
CA LYS A 212 25.00 0.66 2.19
C LYS A 212 25.63 0.53 0.80
N LEU A 213 25.28 -0.52 0.06
CA LEU A 213 25.73 -0.77 -1.31
C LEU A 213 24.76 -0.17 -2.35
N ILE A 214 23.71 0.53 -1.93
CA ILE A 214 22.82 1.26 -2.83
C ILE A 214 23.57 2.46 -3.41
N ASP A 215 23.54 2.60 -4.73
CA ASP A 215 24.21 3.68 -5.44
C ASP A 215 23.62 5.05 -5.06
N ASN A 216 24.49 6.05 -4.87
CA ASN A 216 24.14 7.43 -4.49
C ASN A 216 23.29 7.55 -3.20
N LEU A 217 23.36 6.56 -2.30
CA LEU A 217 22.64 6.58 -1.04
C LEU A 217 23.15 7.68 -0.10
N VAL A 218 22.28 8.63 0.25
CA VAL A 218 22.62 9.72 1.19
C VAL A 218 22.00 9.54 2.57
N ALA A 219 20.85 8.86 2.67
CA ALA A 219 20.18 8.58 3.92
C ALA A 219 19.27 7.33 3.80
N PHE A 220 19.16 6.55 4.87
CA PHE A 220 18.22 5.44 4.94
C PHE A 220 17.66 5.20 6.33
N SER A 221 16.50 4.55 6.39
CA SER A 221 15.89 4.06 7.62
C SER A 221 15.38 2.63 7.44
N VAL A 222 15.61 1.81 8.47
CA VAL A 222 15.08 0.45 8.59
C VAL A 222 14.31 0.36 9.89
N GLU A 223 13.03 -0.03 9.81
CA GLU A 223 12.16 -0.11 10.98
C GLU A 223 11.56 -1.50 11.16
N ASN A 224 11.31 -1.85 12.43
CA ASN A 224 10.72 -3.13 12.79
C ASN A 224 9.23 -3.14 12.44
N GLU A 225 8.82 -4.03 11.54
CA GLU A 225 7.45 -4.12 11.06
C GLU A 225 6.45 -4.46 12.18
N GLU A 226 6.84 -5.34 13.11
CA GLU A 226 5.98 -5.76 14.22
C GLU A 226 5.82 -4.65 15.26
N GLU A 227 6.92 -3.95 15.59
CA GLU A 227 6.87 -2.78 16.46
C GLU A 227 6.00 -1.67 15.87
N PHE A 228 6.09 -1.43 14.56
CA PHE A 228 5.23 -0.49 13.85
C PHE A 228 3.75 -0.88 13.98
N CYS A 229 3.40 -2.14 13.70
CA CYS A 229 2.02 -2.60 13.82
C CYS A 229 1.51 -2.46 15.27
N ASN A 230 2.31 -2.83 16.27
CA ASN A 230 1.96 -2.71 17.68
C ASN A 230 1.77 -1.24 18.10
N LYS A 231 2.66 -0.35 17.66
CA LYS A 231 2.61 1.09 17.96
C LYS A 231 1.31 1.74 17.50
N PHE A 232 0.79 1.32 16.34
CA PHE A 232 -0.41 1.92 15.74
C PHE A 232 -1.68 1.06 15.90
N GLY A 233 -1.62 -0.03 16.68
CA GLY A 233 -2.76 -0.93 16.90
C GLY A 233 -3.28 -1.57 15.61
N LEU A 234 -2.39 -1.85 14.65
CA LEU A 234 -2.79 -2.35 13.34
C LEU A 234 -2.88 -3.88 13.35
N ASP A 235 -4.06 -4.40 13.04
CA ASP A 235 -4.33 -5.83 12.81
C ASP A 235 -4.64 -6.11 11.33
N GLY A 236 -4.40 -7.35 10.88
CA GLY A 236 -4.74 -7.77 9.51
C GLY A 236 -3.81 -7.23 8.40
N SER A 237 -4.39 -6.83 7.27
CA SER A 237 -3.65 -6.38 6.07
C SER A 237 -3.15 -4.95 6.23
N THR A 238 -1.91 -4.78 6.67
CA THR A 238 -1.29 -3.48 6.99
C THR A 238 -0.46 -2.87 5.86
N ASN A 239 -0.48 -3.47 4.66
CA ASN A 239 0.41 -3.09 3.56
C ASN A 239 0.25 -1.63 3.12
N LEU A 240 -0.97 -1.09 3.14
CA LEU A 240 -1.24 0.29 2.73
C LEU A 240 -0.71 1.28 3.77
N GLN A 241 -0.89 0.99 5.05
CA GLN A 241 -0.35 1.76 6.17
C GLN A 241 1.17 1.78 6.12
N LYS A 242 1.77 0.60 5.93
CA LYS A 242 3.22 0.46 5.78
C LYS A 242 3.75 1.30 4.62
N MET A 243 3.09 1.27 3.47
CA MET A 243 3.49 2.07 2.32
C MET A 243 3.46 3.58 2.62
N TRP A 244 2.34 4.09 3.15
CA TRP A 244 2.20 5.51 3.42
C TRP A 244 3.13 6.00 4.53
N TYR A 245 3.31 5.21 5.59
CA TYR A 245 4.27 5.51 6.63
C TYR A 245 5.70 5.57 6.09
N GLY A 246 6.09 4.61 5.25
CA GLY A 246 7.42 4.61 4.62
C GLY A 246 7.69 5.86 3.79
N LYS A 247 6.70 6.35 3.05
CA LYS A 247 6.77 7.62 2.32
C LYS A 247 6.95 8.83 3.25
N TYR A 248 6.27 8.83 4.40
CA TYR A 248 6.46 9.89 5.40
C TYR A 248 7.85 9.85 6.05
N ARG A 249 8.40 8.66 6.30
CA ARG A 249 9.79 8.53 6.79
C ARG A 249 10.81 9.03 5.77
N LEU A 250 10.56 8.81 4.48
CA LEU A 250 11.38 9.41 3.40
C LEU A 250 11.32 10.94 3.42
N LEU A 251 10.14 11.53 3.60
CA LEU A 251 9.98 12.99 3.71
C LEU A 251 10.84 13.57 4.84
N GLN A 252 10.78 12.96 6.02
CA GLN A 252 11.54 13.43 7.19
C GLN A 252 13.05 13.42 6.93
N MET A 253 13.58 12.30 6.39
CA MET A 253 15.01 12.21 6.04
C MET A 253 15.40 13.22 4.97
N LEU A 254 14.54 13.44 3.97
CA LEU A 254 14.78 14.40 2.90
C LEU A 254 14.85 15.83 3.44
N GLU A 255 13.92 16.23 4.31
CA GLU A 255 13.89 17.57 4.90
C GLU A 255 15.06 17.81 5.85
N GLU A 256 15.42 16.82 6.68
CA GLU A 256 16.62 16.86 7.51
C GLU A 256 17.89 17.06 6.67
N TYR A 257 17.98 16.36 5.54
CA TYR A 257 19.12 16.46 4.63
C TYR A 257 19.22 17.83 3.96
N GLU A 258 18.09 18.38 3.49
CA GLU A 258 18.00 19.74 2.93
C GLU A 258 18.48 20.80 3.93
N VAL A 259 18.04 20.70 5.19
CA VAL A 259 18.44 21.62 6.26
C VAL A 259 19.94 21.48 6.55
N LYS A 260 20.43 20.23 6.69
CA LYS A 260 21.84 19.96 6.99
C LYS A 260 22.79 20.50 5.93
N HIS A 261 22.40 20.45 4.65
CA HIS A 261 23.26 20.85 3.53
C HIS A 261 22.91 22.23 2.95
N ASN A 262 21.98 22.96 3.60
CA ASN A 262 21.55 24.30 3.22
C ASN A 262 21.14 24.43 1.74
N PHE A 263 20.31 23.50 1.26
CA PHE A 263 19.71 23.57 -0.06
C PHE A 263 18.31 22.96 -0.11
N LYS A 264 17.59 23.20 -1.21
CA LYS A 264 16.30 22.56 -1.52
C LYS A 264 16.37 21.77 -2.82
N TYR A 265 15.68 20.64 -2.87
CA TYR A 265 15.51 19.89 -4.11
C TYR A 265 14.54 20.62 -5.04
N ASP A 266 14.77 20.48 -6.35
CA ASP A 266 13.87 21.02 -7.38
C ASP A 266 12.79 19.98 -7.72
N PHE A 267 13.19 18.72 -7.80
CA PHE A 267 12.35 17.60 -8.23
C PHE A 267 12.55 16.40 -7.31
N ILE A 268 11.47 15.65 -7.10
CA ILE A 268 11.49 14.42 -6.32
C ILE A 268 10.81 13.32 -7.14
N LEU A 269 11.42 12.14 -7.16
CA LEU A 269 10.86 10.92 -7.71
C LEU A 269 10.66 9.91 -6.58
N ASN A 270 9.44 9.40 -6.41
CA ASN A 270 9.15 8.31 -5.50
C ASN A 270 8.86 7.01 -6.27
N VAL A 271 9.55 5.94 -5.92
CA VAL A 271 9.37 4.60 -6.52
C VAL A 271 9.37 3.49 -5.49
N ARG A 272 8.82 2.34 -5.87
CA ARG A 272 8.96 1.07 -5.13
C ARG A 272 10.30 0.39 -5.45
N PRO A 273 10.83 -0.45 -4.54
CA PRO A 273 12.11 -1.16 -4.76
C PRO A 273 11.99 -2.38 -5.69
N ASP A 274 10.77 -2.87 -5.96
CA ASP A 274 10.52 -4.18 -6.58
C ASP A 274 10.11 -4.12 -8.05
N GLY A 275 10.38 -3.00 -8.74
CA GLY A 275 10.01 -2.81 -10.15
C GLY A 275 11.17 -2.58 -11.09
N ILE A 276 10.89 -2.54 -12.39
CA ILE A 276 11.81 -2.07 -13.44
C ILE A 276 11.40 -0.66 -13.82
N LEU A 277 12.34 0.30 -13.66
CA LEU A 277 12.10 1.68 -14.06
C LEU A 277 12.31 1.82 -15.57
N GLU A 278 11.22 2.08 -16.28
CA GLU A 278 11.19 2.44 -17.69
C GLU A 278 11.19 3.96 -17.82
N LYS A 279 12.24 4.48 -18.45
CA LYS A 279 12.43 5.92 -18.67
C LYS A 279 12.11 6.27 -20.12
N PHE A 280 11.18 7.19 -20.30
CA PHE A 280 10.81 7.76 -21.59
C PHE A 280 11.02 9.29 -21.62
N CYS A 281 11.86 9.82 -20.72
CA CYS A 281 11.98 11.25 -20.45
C CYS A 281 13.39 11.82 -20.62
N ASP A 282 13.44 13.12 -20.90
CA ASP A 282 14.61 13.99 -20.77
C ASP A 282 14.31 15.10 -19.75
N PHE A 283 15.29 15.97 -19.49
CA PHE A 283 15.10 17.07 -18.53
C PHE A 283 13.97 18.03 -18.94
N SER A 284 13.67 18.17 -20.24
CA SER A 284 12.63 19.08 -20.73
C SER A 284 11.24 18.71 -20.20
N HIS A 285 11.01 17.42 -19.88
CA HIS A 285 9.75 16.97 -19.29
C HIS A 285 9.54 17.57 -17.89
N PHE A 286 10.60 17.64 -17.09
CA PHE A 286 10.58 18.26 -15.76
C PHE A 286 10.44 19.79 -15.83
N GLU A 287 11.12 20.45 -16.79
CA GLU A 287 11.01 21.91 -16.98
C GLU A 287 9.58 22.35 -17.36
N LYS A 288 8.87 21.53 -18.13
CA LYS A 288 7.48 21.79 -18.55
C LYS A 288 6.46 21.65 -17.42
N MET A 289 6.81 20.97 -16.33
CA MET A 289 5.87 20.73 -15.22
C MET A 289 5.48 22.05 -14.53
N LEU A 290 4.18 22.20 -14.28
CA LEU A 290 3.67 23.24 -13.40
C LEU A 290 3.95 22.90 -11.92
N PRO A 291 3.94 23.90 -11.02
CA PRO A 291 4.16 23.67 -9.59
C PRO A 291 3.24 22.62 -8.94
N MET A 292 2.03 22.44 -9.46
CA MET A 292 1.04 21.48 -8.96
C MET A 292 0.84 20.28 -9.91
N ASP A 293 1.76 20.05 -10.84
CA ASP A 293 1.71 18.87 -11.70
C ASP A 293 2.31 17.66 -11.00
N LEU A 294 1.59 16.53 -11.07
CA LEU A 294 2.08 15.24 -10.58
C LEU A 294 2.08 14.23 -11.73
N SER A 295 3.27 13.76 -12.10
CA SER A 295 3.46 12.73 -13.12
C SER A 295 3.25 11.35 -12.49
N VAL A 296 2.10 10.75 -12.76
CA VAL A 296 1.70 9.44 -12.23
C VAL A 296 0.71 8.78 -13.18
N SER A 297 0.74 7.44 -13.27
CA SER A 297 -0.23 6.71 -14.08
C SER A 297 -1.62 6.69 -13.42
N LEU A 298 -2.65 6.72 -14.27
CA LEU A 298 -4.05 6.53 -13.89
C LEU A 298 -4.49 5.13 -14.31
N GLY A 299 -5.05 4.37 -13.37
CA GLY A 299 -5.73 3.10 -13.62
C GLY A 299 -7.24 3.21 -13.41
N GLY A 300 -7.95 2.09 -13.54
CA GLY A 300 -9.41 2.04 -13.38
C GLY A 300 -9.92 2.45 -11.98
N GLU A 301 -9.05 2.43 -10.97
CA GLU A 301 -9.38 2.77 -9.58
C GLU A 301 -8.77 4.10 -9.10
N GLY A 302 -8.10 4.85 -9.98
CA GLY A 302 -7.46 6.13 -9.64
C GLY A 302 -5.95 6.15 -9.87
N VAL A 303 -5.22 6.91 -9.04
CA VAL A 303 -3.77 7.09 -9.20
C VAL A 303 -2.99 5.84 -8.78
N ASN A 304 -1.95 5.51 -9.55
CA ASN A 304 -0.98 4.49 -9.17
C ASN A 304 -0.04 5.02 -8.07
N ASP A 305 0.50 4.12 -7.26
CA ASP A 305 1.41 4.40 -6.14
C ASP A 305 2.87 3.97 -6.40
N CYS A 306 3.13 3.28 -7.53
CA CYS A 306 4.41 2.64 -7.81
C CYS A 306 5.52 3.59 -8.31
N CYS A 307 5.15 4.64 -9.06
CA CYS A 307 6.08 5.61 -9.63
C CYS A 307 5.41 6.97 -9.72
N VAL A 308 5.92 7.95 -8.98
CA VAL A 308 5.34 9.29 -8.87
C VAL A 308 6.45 10.32 -8.93
N ALA A 309 6.36 11.29 -9.84
CA ALA A 309 7.36 12.34 -10.00
C ALA A 309 6.71 13.72 -10.05
N GLY A 310 7.42 14.73 -9.55
CA GLY A 310 6.97 16.10 -9.62
C GLY A 310 7.98 17.09 -9.06
N LYS A 311 7.59 18.37 -9.03
CA LYS A 311 8.36 19.39 -8.32
C LYS A 311 8.36 19.10 -6.81
N ALA A 312 9.40 19.55 -6.12
CA ALA A 312 9.60 19.21 -4.72
C ALA A 312 8.41 19.60 -3.83
N ASN A 313 7.74 20.71 -4.07
CA ASN A 313 6.57 21.15 -3.29
C ASN A 313 5.41 20.14 -3.36
N VAL A 314 4.99 19.73 -4.55
CA VAL A 314 3.86 18.79 -4.72
C VAL A 314 4.25 17.37 -4.29
N MET A 315 5.51 16.99 -4.46
CA MET A 315 6.00 15.70 -4.00
C MET A 315 6.13 15.61 -2.48
N LYS A 316 6.51 16.69 -1.80
CA LYS A 316 6.48 16.72 -0.32
C LYS A 316 5.05 16.57 0.21
N PHE A 317 4.07 17.19 -0.44
CA PHE A 317 2.65 16.95 -0.14
C PHE A 317 2.26 15.47 -0.34
N PHE A 318 2.68 14.84 -1.45
CA PHE A 318 2.43 13.41 -1.68
C PHE A 318 3.05 12.52 -0.59
N LEU A 319 4.30 12.81 -0.19
CA LEU A 319 4.99 12.03 0.85
C LEU A 319 4.41 12.29 2.26
N SER A 320 3.76 13.44 2.48
CA SER A 320 3.15 13.78 3.78
C SER A 320 1.77 13.16 4.02
N ILE A 321 1.19 12.43 3.05
CA ILE A 321 -0.18 11.89 3.14
C ILE A 321 -0.46 11.11 4.44
N TRP A 322 0.53 10.35 4.93
CA TRP A 322 0.38 9.65 6.22
C TRP A 322 0.10 10.61 7.38
N GLN A 323 0.94 11.64 7.54
CA GLN A 323 0.79 12.62 8.63
C GLN A 323 -0.46 13.48 8.43
N LEU A 324 -0.73 13.89 7.19
CA LEU A 324 -1.93 14.64 6.83
C LEU A 324 -3.20 13.88 7.20
N ALA A 325 -3.27 12.57 6.93
CA ALA A 325 -4.40 11.75 7.32
C ALA A 325 -4.56 11.65 8.85
N LEU A 326 -3.46 11.56 9.60
CA LEU A 326 -3.50 11.49 11.06
C LEU A 326 -3.96 12.81 11.70
N ASP A 327 -3.58 13.95 11.12
CA ASP A 327 -3.91 15.27 11.65
C ASP A 327 -5.34 15.70 11.28
N ASN A 328 -5.91 15.14 10.21
CA ASN A 328 -7.19 15.58 9.64
C ASN A 328 -8.31 14.55 9.76
N LYS A 329 -8.39 13.83 10.89
CA LYS A 329 -9.45 12.82 11.14
C LYS A 329 -10.88 13.37 11.16
N HIS A 330 -11.05 14.68 11.16
CA HIS A 330 -12.36 15.33 11.02
C HIS A 330 -12.89 15.30 9.56
N ILE A 331 -12.04 14.96 8.59
CA ILE A 331 -12.42 14.74 7.19
C ILE A 331 -12.81 13.27 7.02
N ASP A 332 -13.99 12.99 6.46
CA ASP A 332 -14.56 11.64 6.34
C ASP A 332 -13.59 10.61 5.72
N MET A 333 -12.82 11.03 4.71
CA MET A 333 -11.83 10.18 4.03
C MET A 333 -10.67 9.75 4.95
N PHE A 334 -10.41 10.48 6.04
CA PHE A 334 -9.35 10.22 7.01
C PHE A 334 -9.85 9.82 8.40
N ALA A 335 -11.17 9.78 8.61
CA ALA A 335 -11.76 9.52 9.93
C ALA A 335 -11.27 8.23 10.61
N SER A 336 -10.87 7.24 9.82
CA SER A 336 -10.37 5.95 10.30
C SER A 336 -8.84 5.78 10.20
N ALA A 337 -8.09 6.84 9.93
CA ALA A 337 -6.63 6.78 9.89
C ALA A 337 -6.04 6.46 11.30
N PRO A 338 -4.98 5.62 11.39
CA PRO A 338 -4.32 4.91 10.29
C PRO A 338 -4.96 3.55 9.93
N HIS A 339 -5.97 3.10 10.67
CA HIS A 339 -6.58 1.76 10.51
C HIS A 339 -7.17 1.52 9.11
N ARG A 340 -7.68 2.55 8.43
CA ARG A 340 -8.03 2.47 7.01
C ARG A 340 -7.42 3.63 6.24
N MET A 341 -6.65 3.29 5.21
CA MET A 341 -6.01 4.24 4.29
C MET A 341 -6.18 3.70 2.86
N GLY A 342 -6.67 4.52 1.92
CA GLY A 342 -6.78 4.13 0.51
C GLY A 342 -5.47 4.30 -0.28
N THR A 343 -5.37 3.70 -1.47
CA THR A 343 -4.18 3.82 -2.35
C THR A 343 -4.44 4.34 -3.75
N HIS A 344 -5.67 4.19 -4.27
CA HIS A 344 -6.02 4.69 -5.61
C HIS A 344 -7.06 5.81 -5.52
N TYR A 345 -8.27 5.53 -5.02
CA TYR A 345 -9.33 6.54 -4.88
C TYR A 345 -9.00 7.66 -3.90
N MET A 346 -8.50 7.33 -2.71
CA MET A 346 -8.18 8.31 -1.66
C MET A 346 -7.16 9.36 -2.13
N PRO A 347 -5.96 8.99 -2.61
CA PRO A 347 -5.02 9.99 -3.10
C PRO A 347 -5.53 10.70 -4.36
N HIS A 348 -6.31 10.04 -5.23
CA HIS A 348 -6.92 10.72 -6.38
C HIS A 348 -7.88 11.85 -5.95
N TYR A 349 -8.74 11.60 -4.96
CA TYR A 349 -9.66 12.62 -4.43
C TYR A 349 -8.91 13.72 -3.72
N LEU A 350 -7.91 13.37 -2.90
CA LEU A 350 -7.06 14.33 -2.23
C LEU A 350 -6.39 15.27 -3.24
N PHE A 351 -5.84 14.73 -4.32
CA PHE A 351 -5.20 15.53 -5.37
C PHE A 351 -6.18 16.47 -6.06
N MET A 352 -7.40 16.03 -6.34
CA MET A 352 -8.43 16.90 -6.91
C MET A 352 -8.82 18.04 -5.97
N LEU A 353 -8.98 17.76 -4.68
CA LEU A 353 -9.32 18.76 -3.67
C LEU A 353 -8.22 19.82 -3.50
N GLU A 354 -6.96 19.41 -3.63
CA GLU A 354 -5.79 20.29 -3.53
C GLU A 354 -5.39 20.95 -4.86
N GLY A 355 -6.18 20.75 -5.93
CA GLY A 355 -5.89 21.32 -7.25
C GLY A 355 -4.62 20.75 -7.91
N ILE A 356 -4.18 19.56 -7.50
CA ILE A 356 -3.05 18.84 -8.10
C ILE A 356 -3.49 18.26 -9.44
N ARG A 357 -2.77 18.63 -10.50
CA ARG A 357 -3.05 18.16 -11.85
C ARG A 357 -2.24 16.92 -12.17
N ILE A 358 -2.94 15.82 -12.43
CA ILE A 358 -2.32 14.56 -12.83
C ILE A 358 -1.94 14.64 -14.31
N VAL A 359 -0.65 14.51 -14.61
CA VAL A 359 -0.13 14.54 -15.98
C VAL A 359 0.35 13.16 -16.40
N LYS A 360 0.38 12.91 -17.72
CA LYS A 360 0.80 11.62 -18.28
C LYS A 360 2.21 11.27 -17.77
N PRO A 361 2.41 10.02 -17.28
CA PRO A 361 3.70 9.61 -16.76
C PRO A 361 4.76 9.60 -17.88
N PHE A 362 5.90 10.22 -17.60
CA PHE A 362 7.12 10.13 -18.42
C PHE A 362 8.18 9.19 -17.80
N LEU A 363 7.85 8.63 -16.63
CA LEU A 363 8.55 7.54 -15.95
C LEU A 363 7.50 6.51 -15.55
N ASN A 364 7.79 5.23 -15.76
CA ASN A 364 6.91 4.14 -15.36
C ASN A 364 7.70 3.07 -14.61
N LEU A 365 7.09 2.47 -13.59
CA LEU A 365 7.69 1.35 -12.88
C LEU A 365 6.86 0.10 -13.13
N ASP A 366 7.41 -0.84 -13.89
CA ASP A 366 6.74 -2.09 -14.21
C ASP A 366 7.14 -3.18 -13.19
N ILE A 367 6.21 -3.51 -12.29
CA ILE A 367 6.39 -4.56 -11.28
C ILE A 367 6.10 -5.96 -11.82
N ILE A 368 5.35 -6.08 -12.92
CA ILE A 368 4.98 -7.38 -13.49
C ILE A 368 6.15 -7.91 -14.30
N LYS A 369 6.72 -7.08 -15.19
CA LYS A 369 7.97 -7.42 -15.90
C LYS A 369 9.13 -7.66 -14.94
N ALA A 370 9.12 -7.01 -13.78
CA ALA A 370 10.15 -7.16 -12.77
C ALA A 370 10.16 -8.54 -12.09
N PHE A 371 9.01 -9.22 -12.05
CA PHE A 371 8.91 -10.51 -11.37
C PHE A 371 9.64 -11.60 -12.14
N ASP A 372 10.65 -12.20 -11.50
CA ASP A 372 11.37 -13.38 -11.99
C ASP A 372 11.23 -14.51 -10.94
N PRO A 373 10.54 -15.63 -11.25
CA PRO A 373 10.42 -16.77 -10.35
C PRO A 373 11.76 -17.29 -9.81
N LYS A 374 12.86 -17.16 -10.57
CA LYS A 374 14.19 -17.65 -10.14
C LYS A 374 14.79 -16.87 -8.97
N GLU A 375 14.23 -15.70 -8.66
CA GLU A 375 14.66 -14.89 -7.51
C GLU A 375 14.00 -15.31 -6.20
N PHE A 376 12.98 -16.18 -6.25
CA PHE A 376 12.19 -16.60 -5.11
C PHE A 376 12.44 -18.07 -4.77
N VAL A 377 12.25 -18.41 -3.50
CA VAL A 377 12.29 -19.78 -3.00
C VAL A 377 10.86 -20.29 -2.95
N LEU A 378 10.53 -21.27 -3.80
CA LEU A 378 9.20 -21.84 -3.81
C LEU A 378 8.95 -22.65 -2.53
N PRO A 379 7.88 -22.39 -1.77
CA PRO A 379 7.51 -23.22 -0.63
C PRO A 379 7.23 -24.66 -1.09
N ASN A 380 7.68 -25.64 -0.33
CA ASN A 380 7.40 -27.03 -0.64
C ASN A 380 5.93 -27.35 -0.34
N PHE A 381 5.19 -27.79 -1.36
CA PHE A 381 3.77 -28.14 -1.27
C PHE A 381 3.46 -29.58 -1.70
N GLU A 382 4.45 -30.49 -1.84
CA GLU A 382 4.17 -31.84 -2.39
C GLU A 382 3.20 -32.64 -1.51
N LYS A 383 3.38 -32.65 -0.18
CA LYS A 383 2.43 -33.27 0.76
C LYS A 383 1.01 -32.66 0.68
N ALA A 384 0.93 -31.36 0.43
CA ALA A 384 -0.36 -30.68 0.26
C ALA A 384 -1.02 -31.07 -1.06
N LEU A 385 -0.22 -31.23 -2.12
CA LEU A 385 -0.69 -31.71 -3.41
C LEU A 385 -1.23 -33.14 -3.32
N GLU A 386 -0.53 -34.06 -2.65
CA GLU A 386 -1.01 -35.43 -2.41
C GLU A 386 -2.37 -35.43 -1.74
N LYS A 387 -2.53 -34.65 -0.66
CA LYS A 387 -3.79 -34.54 0.07
C LYS A 387 -4.89 -33.89 -0.77
N ASP A 388 -4.56 -32.86 -1.54
CA ASP A 388 -5.51 -32.20 -2.44
C ASP A 388 -5.98 -33.14 -3.57
N CYS A 389 -5.12 -34.05 -4.07
CA CYS A 389 -5.52 -35.07 -5.04
C CYS A 389 -6.60 -36.02 -4.52
N GLU A 390 -6.65 -36.29 -3.21
CA GLU A 390 -7.67 -37.15 -2.60
C GLU A 390 -9.03 -36.46 -2.50
N ILE A 391 -9.05 -35.14 -2.26
CA ILE A 391 -10.27 -34.39 -1.94
C ILE A 391 -10.80 -33.54 -3.09
N THR A 392 -9.99 -33.28 -4.12
CA THR A 392 -10.34 -32.38 -5.21
C THR A 392 -11.59 -32.86 -5.98
N PRO A 393 -12.53 -31.95 -6.32
CA PRO A 393 -13.68 -32.28 -7.15
C PRO A 393 -13.28 -32.54 -8.62
N LEU A 394 -12.08 -32.13 -9.05
CA LEU A 394 -11.61 -32.32 -10.41
C LEU A 394 -11.38 -33.80 -10.75
N LYS A 395 -11.72 -34.20 -11.98
CA LYS A 395 -11.55 -35.55 -12.51
C LYS A 395 -11.10 -35.51 -13.99
N GLY A 396 -10.57 -36.63 -14.48
CA GLY A 396 -10.20 -36.81 -15.89
C GLY A 396 -9.15 -35.81 -16.37
N ASP A 397 -9.36 -35.26 -17.56
CA ASP A 397 -8.42 -34.35 -18.23
C ASP A 397 -8.13 -33.07 -17.43
N LYS A 398 -9.13 -32.51 -16.72
CA LYS A 398 -8.96 -31.31 -15.89
C LYS A 398 -7.99 -31.53 -14.73
N LEU A 399 -8.11 -32.68 -14.05
CA LEU A 399 -7.19 -33.05 -12.98
C LEU A 399 -5.78 -33.25 -13.55
N LYS A 400 -5.66 -34.01 -14.65
CA LYS A 400 -4.38 -34.26 -15.32
C LYS A 400 -3.65 -32.96 -15.67
N LYS A 401 -4.33 -32.02 -16.33
CA LYS A 401 -3.78 -30.69 -16.68
C LYS A 401 -3.35 -29.88 -15.45
N SER A 402 -4.09 -29.98 -14.35
CA SER A 402 -3.73 -29.29 -13.09
C SER A 402 -2.46 -29.87 -12.47
N LEU A 403 -2.28 -31.19 -12.52
CA LEU A 403 -1.05 -31.85 -12.05
C LEU A 403 0.16 -31.50 -12.92
N GLU A 404 -0.02 -31.57 -14.25
CA GLU A 404 1.01 -31.14 -15.21
C GLU A 404 1.40 -29.66 -15.02
N PHE A 405 0.43 -28.81 -14.68
CA PHE A 405 0.70 -27.42 -14.32
C PHE A 405 1.54 -27.30 -13.05
N PHE A 406 1.27 -28.05 -11.99
CA PHE A 406 2.08 -27.96 -10.78
C PHE A 406 3.52 -28.40 -11.00
N ASP A 407 3.75 -29.41 -11.85
CA ASP A 407 5.10 -29.80 -12.27
C ASP A 407 5.79 -28.68 -13.07
N TYR A 408 5.09 -28.08 -14.05
CA TYR A 408 5.58 -26.92 -14.80
C TYR A 408 5.88 -25.73 -13.88
N PHE A 409 4.94 -25.40 -12.98
CA PHE A 409 5.01 -24.29 -12.05
C PHE A 409 6.22 -24.43 -11.14
N GLN A 410 6.44 -25.62 -10.59
CA GLN A 410 7.63 -25.94 -9.81
C GLN A 410 8.93 -25.75 -10.60
N GLY A 411 8.93 -26.08 -11.89
CA GLY A 411 10.07 -25.91 -12.79
C GLY A 411 10.43 -24.46 -13.12
N LEU A 412 9.54 -23.49 -12.85
CA LEU A 412 9.84 -22.06 -13.05
C LEU A 412 10.84 -21.53 -12.03
N PHE A 413 10.89 -22.12 -10.84
CA PHE A 413 11.68 -21.63 -9.71
C PHE A 413 13.08 -22.25 -9.72
N GLY A 414 14.09 -21.42 -9.44
CA GLY A 414 15.48 -21.87 -9.38
C GLY A 414 15.84 -22.57 -8.07
N GLU A 415 15.10 -22.26 -7.01
CA GLU A 415 15.29 -22.82 -5.68
C GLU A 415 13.92 -23.23 -5.13
N LYS A 416 13.87 -24.42 -4.51
CA LYS A 416 12.71 -24.93 -3.80
C LYS A 416 13.11 -25.15 -2.35
N GLU A 417 12.16 -24.98 -1.45
CA GLU A 417 12.40 -25.33 -0.06
C GLU A 417 12.62 -26.84 0.08
N GLU A 418 13.74 -27.25 0.70
CA GLU A 418 13.99 -28.67 0.99
C GLU A 418 13.10 -29.19 2.12
N ARG A 419 12.77 -28.32 3.07
CA ARG A 419 11.90 -28.63 4.21
C ARG A 419 10.47 -28.27 3.87
N PHE A 420 9.54 -29.13 4.21
CA PHE A 420 8.13 -28.78 4.21
C PHE A 420 7.83 -27.90 5.42
N PHE A 421 6.64 -27.32 5.45
CA PHE A 421 6.21 -26.35 6.45
C PHE A 421 6.46 -26.87 7.90
N THR A 422 7.33 -26.22 8.69
CA THR A 422 7.61 -26.62 10.09
C THR A 422 6.89 -25.71 11.09
N GLY A 423 6.50 -26.24 12.25
CA GLY A 423 5.78 -25.49 13.29
C GLY A 423 4.70 -26.30 14.02
N ALA A 424 4.51 -27.58 13.66
CA ALA A 424 3.61 -28.45 14.40
C ALA A 424 4.08 -28.68 15.84
N VAL A 425 5.40 -28.77 16.08
CA VAL A 425 5.99 -28.88 17.41
C VAL A 425 5.64 -27.66 18.26
N GLU A 426 5.80 -26.45 17.73
CA GLU A 426 5.46 -25.21 18.41
C GLU A 426 3.95 -25.11 18.67
N ARG A 427 3.13 -25.51 17.69
CA ARG A 427 1.66 -25.51 17.81
C ARG A 427 1.16 -26.52 18.84
N VAL A 428 1.72 -27.73 18.89
CA VAL A 428 1.37 -28.73 19.93
C VAL A 428 1.93 -28.31 21.29
N SER A 429 3.11 -27.69 21.34
CA SER A 429 3.70 -27.15 22.56
C SER A 429 2.93 -25.93 23.09
N SER A 430 2.20 -25.21 22.24
CA SER A 430 1.37 -24.08 22.66
C SER A 430 0.03 -24.51 23.28
N HIS A 431 -0.34 -25.79 23.18
CA HIS A 431 -1.54 -26.35 23.80
C HIS A 431 -1.54 -26.16 25.32
N LEU A 432 -2.73 -25.89 25.88
CA LEU A 432 -2.92 -25.74 27.32
C LEU A 432 -2.42 -26.97 28.10
N SER A 433 -2.67 -28.18 27.60
CA SER A 433 -2.20 -29.43 28.23
C SER A 433 -0.68 -29.43 28.42
N TYR A 434 0.08 -29.09 27.38
CA TYR A 434 1.53 -29.03 27.47
C TYR A 434 2.00 -27.96 28.47
N LYS A 435 1.45 -26.74 28.38
CA LYS A 435 1.79 -25.61 29.27
C LYS A 435 1.54 -25.94 30.75
N LEU A 436 0.37 -26.49 31.09
CA LEU A 436 0.02 -26.88 32.46
C LEU A 436 0.91 -28.02 32.97
N GLY A 437 1.10 -29.04 32.15
CA GLY A 437 1.97 -30.17 32.42
C GLY A 437 3.40 -29.80 32.77
N LEU A 438 3.99 -28.95 31.92
CA LEU A 438 5.34 -28.45 32.08
C LEU A 438 5.48 -27.64 33.37
N ALA A 439 4.49 -26.80 33.70
CA ALA A 439 4.45 -26.06 34.96
C ALA A 439 4.39 -26.98 36.18
N MET A 440 3.59 -28.06 36.13
CA MET A 440 3.54 -29.06 37.20
C MET A 440 4.90 -29.73 37.41
N ILE A 441 5.56 -30.18 36.34
CA ILE A 441 6.89 -30.82 36.43
C ILE A 441 7.91 -29.87 37.04
N ARG A 442 8.00 -28.63 36.53
CA ARG A 442 8.97 -27.63 37.00
C ARG A 442 8.81 -27.28 38.48
N ASN A 443 7.57 -27.17 38.94
CA ASN A 443 7.27 -26.77 40.31
C ASN A 443 7.16 -27.94 41.30
N SER A 444 7.09 -29.19 40.82
CA SER A 444 6.97 -30.39 41.67
C SER A 444 8.22 -30.73 42.50
N LYS A 445 9.36 -30.10 42.22
CA LYS A 445 10.66 -30.42 42.88
C LYS A 445 10.90 -29.70 44.20
N SER A 446 10.05 -28.74 44.58
CA SER A 446 10.18 -28.02 45.85
C SER A 446 8.82 -27.87 46.54
N PHE A 447 8.84 -27.89 47.88
CA PHE A 447 7.64 -27.69 48.69
C PHE A 447 6.96 -26.35 48.37
N TRP A 448 7.74 -25.27 48.30
CA TRP A 448 7.24 -23.93 47.94
C TRP A 448 6.72 -23.83 46.50
N GLY A 449 7.33 -24.54 45.55
CA GLY A 449 6.83 -24.64 44.18
C GLY A 449 5.48 -25.36 44.13
N TYR A 450 5.33 -26.46 44.87
CA TYR A 450 4.07 -27.21 44.96
C TYR A 450 2.95 -26.37 45.60
N MET A 451 3.27 -25.60 46.66
CA MET A 451 2.30 -24.70 47.30
C MET A 451 1.81 -23.57 46.37
N LYS A 452 2.69 -23.02 45.51
CA LYS A 452 2.34 -21.95 44.54
C LYS A 452 1.65 -22.48 43.28
N LEU A 453 1.69 -23.79 43.05
CA LEU A 453 1.23 -24.43 41.82
C LEU A 453 -0.23 -24.13 41.44
N PRO A 454 -1.21 -24.10 42.37
CA PRO A 454 -2.59 -23.75 42.02
C PRO A 454 -2.71 -22.36 41.37
N TYR A 455 -1.99 -21.37 41.89
CA TYR A 455 -1.98 -20.01 41.36
C TYR A 455 -1.31 -19.94 39.98
N ILE A 456 -0.16 -20.62 39.81
CA ILE A 456 0.56 -20.69 38.52
C ILE A 456 -0.31 -21.36 37.43
N LEU A 457 -1.02 -22.43 37.77
CA LEU A 457 -1.91 -23.11 36.81
C LEU A 457 -3.09 -22.22 36.41
N MET A 458 -3.63 -21.44 37.36
CA MET A 458 -4.68 -20.46 37.07
C MET A 458 -4.18 -19.34 36.16
N SER A 459 -2.99 -18.79 36.42
CA SER A 459 -2.41 -17.72 35.58
C SER A 459 -2.14 -18.19 34.16
N ILE A 460 -1.63 -19.41 33.98
CA ILE A 460 -1.44 -20.02 32.64
C ILE A 460 -2.77 -20.20 31.91
N LYS A 461 -3.83 -20.62 32.62
CA LYS A 461 -5.17 -20.76 32.02
C LYS A 461 -5.70 -19.41 31.54
N ILE A 462 -5.59 -18.36 32.37
CA ILE A 462 -6.04 -17.00 32.02
C ILE A 462 -5.27 -16.49 30.80
N ALA A 463 -3.93 -16.53 30.84
CA ALA A 463 -3.08 -16.09 29.73
C ALA A 463 -3.38 -16.85 28.43
N HIS A 464 -3.62 -18.17 28.51
CA HIS A 464 -3.98 -18.96 27.35
C HIS A 464 -5.38 -18.62 26.80
N GLN A 465 -6.34 -18.29 27.67
CA GLN A 465 -7.67 -17.84 27.22
C GLN A 465 -7.59 -16.50 26.49
N GLU A 466 -6.75 -15.60 26.96
CA GLU A 466 -6.48 -14.31 26.30
C GLU A 466 -5.78 -14.51 24.95
N GLU A 467 -4.75 -15.36 24.90
CA GLU A 467 -4.08 -15.78 23.66
C GLU A 467 -5.07 -16.37 22.63
N GLN A 468 -6.01 -17.22 23.07
CA GLN A 468 -7.04 -17.80 22.22
C GLN A 468 -8.06 -16.76 21.73
N LYS A 469 -8.48 -15.81 22.58
CA LYS A 469 -9.35 -14.70 22.17
C LYS A 469 -8.67 -13.81 21.14
N ASN A 470 -7.42 -13.42 21.38
CA ASN A 470 -6.63 -12.62 20.44
C ASN A 470 -6.43 -13.37 19.12
N MET A 471 -6.20 -14.68 19.16
CA MET A 471 -6.09 -15.50 17.95
C MET A 471 -7.42 -15.62 17.20
N GLN A 472 -8.54 -15.79 17.90
CA GLN A 472 -9.89 -15.81 17.31
C GLN A 472 -10.29 -14.45 16.71
N GLU A 473 -9.93 -13.35 17.36
CA GLU A 473 -10.11 -12.00 16.82
C GLU A 473 -9.26 -11.80 15.55
N LYS A 474 -7.99 -12.19 15.55
CA LYS A 474 -7.14 -12.19 14.35
C LYS A 474 -7.76 -13.00 13.20
N ILE A 475 -8.36 -14.16 13.49
CA ILE A 475 -9.07 -14.98 12.51
C ILE A 475 -10.34 -14.27 11.98
N LYS A 476 -11.10 -13.59 12.85
CA LYS A 476 -12.33 -12.86 12.51
C LYS A 476 -12.09 -11.65 11.61
N TYR A 477 -10.94 -10.97 11.75
CA TYR A 477 -10.57 -9.77 10.96
C TYR A 477 -9.77 -10.10 9.69
N GLY A 478 -9.84 -11.33 9.20
CA GLY A 478 -9.34 -11.68 7.87
C GLY A 478 -7.87 -12.09 7.81
N TYR A 479 -7.27 -12.50 8.93
CA TYR A 479 -6.05 -13.30 8.89
C TYR A 479 -6.40 -14.69 8.32
N LYS A 480 -6.48 -14.77 6.99
CA LYS A 480 -6.84 -15.95 6.20
C LYS A 480 -5.69 -16.98 6.17
N ALA A 481 -5.12 -17.27 7.33
CA ALA A 481 -4.42 -18.51 7.60
C ALA A 481 -5.40 -19.38 8.41
N GLN A 482 -6.36 -20.02 7.72
CA GLN A 482 -6.92 -21.25 8.27
C GLN A 482 -5.72 -22.14 8.56
N ILE A 483 -5.56 -22.59 9.81
CA ILE A 483 -4.30 -23.20 10.19
C ILE A 483 -4.17 -24.53 9.43
N LEU A 484 -3.01 -24.75 8.79
CA LEU A 484 -2.75 -25.97 8.01
C LEU A 484 -3.04 -27.19 8.91
N ALA A 485 -3.57 -28.27 8.37
CA ALA A 485 -3.73 -29.49 9.16
C ALA A 485 -2.38 -29.88 9.77
N LEU A 486 -2.34 -30.28 11.06
CA LEU A 486 -1.07 -30.60 11.74
C LEU A 486 -0.25 -31.65 10.96
N GLU A 487 -0.93 -32.57 10.28
CA GLU A 487 -0.37 -33.65 9.45
C GLU A 487 0.45 -33.16 8.25
N LEU A 488 0.20 -31.94 7.79
CA LEU A 488 0.90 -31.36 6.64
C LEU A 488 2.21 -30.67 7.03
N TYR A 489 2.49 -30.57 8.33
CA TYR A 489 3.75 -30.03 8.81
C TYR A 489 4.82 -31.12 8.82
N ASP A 490 6.05 -30.72 8.55
CA ASP A 490 7.18 -31.64 8.50
C ASP A 490 7.53 -32.24 9.85
N ASP A 491 7.43 -31.43 10.90
CA ASP A 491 7.65 -31.80 12.28
C ASP A 491 6.39 -32.40 12.93
N TYR A 492 5.44 -32.90 12.13
CA TYR A 492 4.22 -33.52 12.64
C TYR A 492 4.49 -34.76 13.49
N GLU A 493 5.36 -35.66 13.02
CA GLU A 493 5.73 -36.87 13.76
C GLU A 493 6.44 -36.51 15.08
N GLU A 494 7.29 -35.50 15.08
CA GLU A 494 7.89 -34.91 16.28
C GLU A 494 6.81 -34.31 17.20
N ALA A 495 5.81 -33.63 16.64
CA ALA A 495 4.69 -33.07 17.38
C ALA A 495 3.78 -34.16 17.99
N LEU A 496 3.62 -35.31 17.32
CA LEU A 496 2.95 -36.49 17.89
C LEU A 496 3.72 -37.04 19.09
N LYS A 497 5.06 -37.12 19.01
CA LYS A 497 5.91 -37.52 20.16
C LYS A 497 5.73 -36.59 21.36
N ILE A 498 5.48 -35.29 21.16
CA ILE A 498 5.22 -34.34 22.26
C ILE A 498 3.94 -34.69 23.03
N LYS A 499 2.90 -35.20 22.37
CA LYS A 499 1.68 -35.67 23.05
C LYS A 499 1.95 -36.85 23.97
N GLU A 500 2.99 -37.63 23.67
CA GLU A 500 3.41 -38.75 24.51
C GLU A 500 4.23 -38.33 25.74
N PHE A 501 4.74 -37.09 25.79
CA PHE A 501 5.55 -36.59 26.90
C PHE A 501 4.77 -36.53 28.22
N LEU A 502 5.51 -36.71 29.32
CA LEU A 502 4.96 -36.64 30.68
C LEU A 502 4.23 -35.32 30.94
N SER A 503 4.77 -34.20 30.45
CA SER A 503 4.14 -32.88 30.56
C SER A 503 2.74 -32.92 29.94
N TYR A 504 2.64 -33.31 28.66
CA TYR A 504 1.38 -33.30 27.94
C TYR A 504 0.32 -34.20 28.61
N LYS A 505 0.69 -35.43 28.98
CA LYS A 505 -0.20 -36.38 29.67
C LYS A 505 -0.68 -35.90 31.04
N LEU A 506 0.20 -35.29 31.84
CA LEU A 506 -0.19 -34.72 33.13
C LEU A 506 -1.18 -33.57 32.96
N GLY A 507 -0.94 -32.69 31.99
CA GLY A 507 -1.84 -31.57 31.71
C GLY A 507 -3.21 -32.01 31.18
N GLU A 508 -3.26 -32.98 30.28
CA GLU A 508 -4.53 -33.56 29.82
C GLU A 508 -5.34 -34.17 30.97
N ALA A 509 -4.68 -34.94 31.83
CA ALA A 509 -5.32 -35.54 32.99
C ALA A 509 -5.82 -34.47 33.99
N LEU A 510 -5.09 -33.37 34.18
CA LEU A 510 -5.54 -32.23 34.98
C LEU A 510 -6.78 -31.56 34.35
N ILE A 511 -6.78 -31.31 33.05
CA ILE A 511 -7.93 -30.71 32.34
C ILE A 511 -9.15 -31.62 32.48
N LYS A 512 -8.99 -32.95 32.32
CA LYS A 512 -10.06 -33.93 32.49
C LYS A 512 -10.59 -33.98 33.93
N ALA A 513 -9.70 -33.87 34.92
CA ALA A 513 -10.05 -33.79 36.33
C ALA A 513 -10.81 -32.51 36.67
N HIS A 514 -10.39 -31.37 36.10
CA HIS A 514 -11.07 -30.08 36.26
C HIS A 514 -12.49 -30.10 35.66
N LYS A 515 -12.71 -30.76 34.52
CA LYS A 515 -14.07 -30.94 33.96
C LYS A 515 -14.99 -31.77 34.87
N ASN A 516 -14.43 -32.65 35.69
CA ASN A 516 -15.16 -33.52 36.64
C ASN A 516 -14.99 -33.05 38.10
N MET A 517 -14.77 -31.74 38.33
CA MET A 517 -14.43 -31.20 39.64
C MET A 517 -15.48 -31.55 40.72
N TRP A 518 -16.75 -31.46 40.37
CA TRP A 518 -17.90 -31.75 41.25
C TRP A 518 -17.99 -33.21 41.72
N ARG A 519 -17.26 -34.14 41.09
CA ARG A 519 -17.13 -35.55 41.51
C ARG A 519 -15.81 -35.84 42.24
N GLY A 520 -15.15 -34.81 42.77
CA GLY A 520 -13.85 -34.94 43.43
C GLY A 520 -12.69 -35.22 42.46
N GLY A 521 -12.85 -34.93 41.16
CA GLY A 521 -11.86 -35.24 40.12
C GLY A 521 -10.47 -34.65 40.39
N LEU A 522 -10.39 -33.43 40.92
CA LEU A 522 -9.11 -32.80 41.27
C LEU A 522 -8.39 -33.50 42.43
N LEU A 523 -9.12 -33.90 43.49
CA LEU A 523 -8.56 -34.64 44.62
C LEU A 523 -8.00 -35.98 44.16
N LYS A 524 -8.77 -36.72 43.35
CA LYS A 524 -8.33 -37.97 42.73
C LYS A 524 -7.08 -37.76 41.86
N PHE A 525 -7.03 -36.66 41.10
CA PHE A 525 -5.89 -36.36 40.25
C PHE A 525 -4.59 -36.16 41.05
N TRP A 526 -4.62 -35.30 42.07
CA TRP A 526 -3.41 -34.99 42.86
C TRP A 526 -2.95 -36.18 43.71
N LEU A 527 -3.87 -36.95 44.27
CA LEU A 527 -3.53 -38.05 45.17
C LEU A 527 -3.16 -39.34 44.43
N ILE A 528 -3.79 -39.61 43.28
CA ILE A 528 -3.73 -40.91 42.60
C ILE A 528 -3.24 -40.76 41.16
N ASP A 529 -3.96 -40.03 40.30
CA ASP A 529 -3.72 -40.09 38.86
C ASP A 529 -2.37 -39.50 38.46
N SER A 530 -1.98 -38.35 39.02
CA SER A 530 -0.68 -37.73 38.74
C SER A 530 0.49 -38.64 39.12
N LYS A 531 0.44 -39.27 40.30
CA LYS A 531 1.45 -40.23 40.75
C LYS A 531 1.48 -41.48 39.86
N ARG A 532 0.32 -42.00 39.47
CA ARG A 532 0.19 -43.14 38.57
C ARG A 532 0.80 -42.83 37.21
N ILE A 533 0.44 -41.70 36.59
CA ILE A 533 0.97 -41.25 35.29
C ILE A 533 2.49 -41.13 35.34
N VAL A 534 3.05 -40.53 36.40
CA VAL A 534 4.51 -40.42 36.56
C VAL A 534 5.16 -41.81 36.69
N ARG A 535 4.58 -42.75 37.44
CA ARG A 535 5.11 -44.12 37.58
C ARG A 535 5.03 -44.89 36.27
N GLU A 536 3.91 -44.83 35.57
CA GLU A 536 3.72 -45.49 34.28
C GLU A 536 4.67 -44.94 33.21
N PHE A 537 4.89 -43.62 33.20
CA PHE A 537 5.85 -42.99 32.30
C PHE A 537 7.28 -43.46 32.58
N LYS A 538 7.69 -43.51 33.86
CA LYS A 538 9.02 -44.03 34.27
C LYS A 538 9.24 -45.52 33.99
N LYS A 539 8.19 -46.29 33.70
CA LYS A 539 8.30 -47.71 33.30
C LYS A 539 8.43 -47.89 31.79
N LYS A 540 8.07 -46.87 31.01
CA LYS A 540 8.10 -46.88 29.54
C LYS A 540 9.39 -46.26 28.98
N VAL A 541 10.05 -45.41 29.77
CA VAL A 541 11.41 -44.90 29.56
C VAL A 541 12.38 -45.85 30.22
#